data_AF-B4UYX2-F1
#
_entry.id   AF-B4UYX2-F1
#
_cell.length_a   1.000
_cell.length_b   1.000
_cell.length_c   1.000
_cell.angle_alpha   90.00
_cell.angle_beta   90.00
_cell.angle_gamma   90.00
#
_symmetry.space_group_name_H-M   'P 1'
#
loop_
_entity.id
_entity.type
_entity.pdbx_description
1 polymer ?
#
loop_
_entity_poly.entity_id
_entity_poly.type
_entity_poly.pdbx_seq_one_letter_code
_entity_poly.pdbx_strand_id
1 'polypeptide(L)' 'MSEKISVMLAGGPDWAPVVWSVNSVEGEPKVKILCGNAYEHFEFSGFHLVEGEQRPVYRWSCRTYVAE' A
#
# COMPACT_ATOMS: atom_id res chain seq x y z
N MET A 1 -21.58 -0.29 -6.65
CA MET A 1 -20.35 -1.09 -6.72
C MET A 1 -19.21 -0.10 -6.57
N SER A 2 -18.46 -0.15 -5.47
CA SER A 2 -17.33 0.77 -5.29
C SER A 2 -16.20 0.32 -6.22
N GLU A 3 -15.79 1.18 -7.14
CA GLU A 3 -14.63 0.92 -7.99
C GLU A 3 -13.36 0.92 -7.13
N LYS A 4 -12.54 -0.12 -7.27
CA LYS A 4 -11.26 -0.19 -6.57
C LYS A 4 -10.23 0.66 -7.29
N ILE A 5 -9.55 1.52 -6.54
CA ILE A 5 -8.47 2.37 -7.01
C ILE A 5 -7.17 1.57 -6.96
N SER A 6 -6.46 1.51 -8.07
CA SER A 6 -5.11 0.93 -8.11
C SER A 6 -4.09 1.92 -7.56
N VAL A 7 -3.29 1.47 -6.60
CA VAL A 7 -2.26 2.26 -5.92
C VAL A 7 -0.91 1.58 -6.06
N MET A 8 0.17 2.34 -5.91
CA MET A 8 1.52 1.79 -5.91
C MET A 8 2.05 1.65 -4.49
N LEU A 9 2.68 0.52 -4.20
CA LEU A 9 3.42 0.33 -2.97
C LEU A 9 4.91 0.51 -3.27
N ALA A 10 5.57 1.34 -2.48
CA ALA A 10 6.96 1.71 -2.67
C ALA A 10 7.77 1.43 -1.40
N GLY A 11 8.95 0.84 -1.58
CA GLY A 11 9.77 0.36 -0.48
C GLY A 11 9.20 -0.91 0.17
N GLY A 12 9.82 -1.34 1.26
CA GLY A 12 9.49 -2.61 1.90
C GLY A 12 10.26 -3.78 1.29
N PRO A 13 9.88 -5.02 1.65
CA PRO A 13 10.61 -6.20 1.22
C PRO A 13 10.39 -6.53 -0.26
N ASP A 14 11.39 -7.11 -0.93
CA ASP A 14 11.36 -7.44 -2.37
C ASP A 14 10.18 -8.32 -2.81
N TRP A 15 9.60 -9.10 -1.89
CA TRP A 15 8.44 -9.94 -2.18
C TRP A 15 7.11 -9.19 -2.14
N ALA A 16 7.08 -7.95 -1.61
CA ALA A 16 5.85 -7.17 -1.52
C ALA A 16 5.35 -6.77 -2.91
N PRO A 17 4.03 -6.77 -3.15
CA PRO A 17 3.48 -6.38 -4.43
C PRO A 17 3.74 -4.90 -4.70
N VAL A 18 4.12 -4.56 -5.92
CA VAL A 18 4.34 -3.16 -6.35
C VAL A 18 3.02 -2.41 -6.57
N VAL A 19 1.94 -3.14 -6.87
CA VAL A 19 0.60 -2.58 -7.12
C VAL A 19 -0.40 -3.21 -6.16
N TRP A 20 -1.27 -2.37 -5.60
CA TRP A 20 -2.34 -2.78 -4.70
C TRP A 20 -3.67 -2.12 -5.07
N SER A 21 -4.77 -2.57 -4.47
CA SER A 21 -6.10 -2.00 -4.72
C SER A 21 -6.78 -1.62 -3.41
N VAL A 22 -7.24 -0.38 -3.33
CA VAL A 22 -8.01 0.17 -2.20
C VAL A 22 -9.38 0.64 -2.69
N ASN A 23 -10.35 0.78 -1.81
CA ASN A 23 -11.66 1.33 -2.13
C ASN A 23 -11.65 2.86 -2.13
N SER A 24 -10.81 3.48 -1.30
CA SER A 24 -10.62 4.94 -1.27
C SER A 24 -9.25 5.29 -0.70
N VAL A 25 -8.53 6.22 -1.33
CA VAL A 25 -7.24 6.71 -0.81
C VAL A 25 -7.44 7.48 0.50
N GLU A 26 -8.50 8.29 0.59
CA GLU A 26 -8.83 9.07 1.79
C GLU A 26 -9.39 8.18 2.91
N GLY A 27 -10.18 7.16 2.55
CA GLY A 27 -10.76 6.21 3.51
C GLY A 27 -9.78 5.14 4.00
N GLU A 28 -8.72 4.87 3.23
CA GLU A 28 -7.70 3.85 3.54
C GLU A 28 -6.29 4.47 3.47
N PRO A 29 -5.93 5.35 4.42
CA PRO A 29 -4.62 6.02 4.43
C PRO A 29 -3.46 5.07 4.73
N LYS A 30 -3.74 3.83 5.13
CA LYS A 30 -2.75 2.78 5.38
C LYS A 30 -3.15 1.47 4.73
N VAL A 31 -2.19 0.82 4.08
CA VAL A 31 -2.30 -0.54 3.56
C VAL A 31 -1.51 -1.48 4.47
N LYS A 32 -2.12 -2.60 4.87
CA LYS A 32 -1.46 -3.64 5.66
C LYS A 32 -1.46 -4.94 4.88
N ILE A 33 -0.28 -5.51 4.69
CA ILE A 33 -0.13 -6.79 4.00
C ILE A 33 0.32 -7.83 5.03
N LEU A 34 -0.49 -8.87 5.23
CA LEU A 34 -0.13 -10.00 6.06
C LEU A 34 0.82 -10.92 5.29
N CYS A 35 1.96 -11.24 5.89
CA CYS A 35 2.91 -12.23 5.38
C CYS A 35 3.46 -13.08 6.53
N GLY A 36 3.12 -14.37 6.51
CA GLY A 36 3.39 -15.27 7.63
C GLY A 36 2.73 -14.76 8.91
N ASN A 37 3.53 -14.51 9.94
CA ASN A 37 3.10 -14.00 11.24
C ASN A 37 3.35 -12.50 11.43
N ALA A 38 3.41 -11.70 10.35
CA ALA A 38 3.65 -10.27 10.45
C ALA A 38 2.85 -9.45 9.41
N TYR A 39 2.57 -8.20 9.76
CA TYR A 39 2.02 -7.19 8.88
C TYR A 39 3.11 -6.24 8.41
N GLU A 40 3.20 -6.06 7.10
CA GLU A 40 3.92 -4.94 6.47
C GLU A 40 2.96 -3.75 6.38
N HIS A 41 3.38 -2.59 6.88
CA HIS A 41 2.58 -1.38 6.88
C HIS A 41 3.09 -0.42 5.82
N PHE A 42 2.18 0.04 4.98
CA PHE A 42 2.42 1.08 4.00
C PHE A 42 1.49 2.26 4.27
N GLU A 43 2.02 3.47 4.20
CA GLU A 43 1.27 4.70 4.50
C GLU A 43 1.22 5.57 3.26
N PHE A 44 0.05 6.17 2.99
CA PHE A 44 -0.11 7.07 1.87
C PHE A 44 0.91 8.21 1.95
N SER A 45 1.71 8.36 0.90
CA SER A 45 2.83 9.30 0.84
C SER A 45 2.64 10.38 -0.23
N GLY A 46 1.50 10.39 -0.92
CA GLY A 46 1.18 11.34 -1.99
C GLY A 46 0.95 10.68 -3.34
N PHE A 47 0.94 11.50 -4.38
CA PHE A 47 0.75 11.06 -5.76
C PHE A 47 2.07 11.13 -6.53
N HIS A 48 2.27 10.21 -7.45
CA HIS A 48 3.40 10.21 -8.36
C HIS A 48 2.92 10.10 -9.81
N LEU A 49 3.62 10.78 -10.72
CA LEU A 49 3.29 10.74 -12.15
C LEU A 49 3.90 9.47 -12.75
N VAL A 50 3.06 8.54 -13.18
CA VAL A 50 3.46 7.28 -13.82
C VAL A 50 2.75 7.20 -15.16
N GLU A 51 3.52 7.13 -16.25
CA GLU A 51 3.00 7.11 -17.61
C GLU A 51 2.06 8.29 -17.95
N GLY A 52 2.26 9.44 -17.30
CA GLY A 52 1.45 10.64 -17.48
C GLY A 52 0.18 10.67 -16.61
N GLU A 53 -0.09 9.65 -15.81
CA GLU A 53 -1.22 9.58 -14.87
C GLU A 53 -0.74 9.79 -13.43
N GLN A 54 -1.48 10.58 -12.63
CA GLN A 54 -1.21 10.68 -11.20
C GLN A 54 -1.71 9.43 -10.49
N ARG A 55 -0.78 8.63 -9.95
CA ARG A 55 -1.10 7.43 -9.17
C ARG A 55 -0.78 7.64 -7.70
N PRO A 56 -1.69 7.25 -6.79
CA PRO A 56 -1.42 7.30 -5.35
C PRO A 56 -0.32 6.30 -5.00
N VAL A 57 0.62 6.74 -4.16
CA VAL A 57 1.76 5.95 -3.70
C VAL A 57 1.70 5.79 -2.19
N TYR A 58 1.85 4.56 -1.73
CA TYR A 58 1.97 4.22 -0.33
C TYR A 58 3.40 3.74 -0.07
N ARG A 59 4.08 4.36 0.88
CA ARG A 59 5.45 4.00 1.23
C ARG A 59 5.46 3.05 2.42
N TRP A 60 6.31 2.03 2.35
CA TRP A 60 6.55 1.15 3.48
C TRP A 60 7.08 1.95 4.68
N SER A 61 6.55 1.64 5.86
CA SER A 61 6.86 2.34 7.11
C SER A 61 7.47 1.39 8.12
N CYS A 62 6.81 0.26 8.39
CA CYS A 62 7.28 -0.70 9.38
C CYS A 62 6.69 -2.11 9.18
N ARG A 63 7.25 -3.06 9.93
CA ARG A 63 6.77 -4.44 10.06
C ARG A 63 6.36 -4.69 11.51
N THR A 64 5.19 -5.29 11.74
CA THR A 64 4.73 -5.69 13.08
C THR A 64 4.37 -7.17 13.10
N TYR A 65 4.90 -7.92 14.06
CA TYR A 65 4.51 -9.32 14.25
C TYR A 65 3.13 -9.42 14.89
N VAL A 66 2.36 -10.44 14.47
CA VAL A 66 1.13 -10.85 15.14
C VAL A 66 1.54 -11.50 16.46
N ALA A 67 1.08 -10.94 17.57
CA ALA A 67 1.26 -11.60 18.86
C ALA A 67 0.39 -12.87 18.89
N GLU A 68 1.01 -13.99 19.29
CA GLU A 68 0.36 -15.30 19.45
C GLU A 68 -0.59 -15.35 20.66
#